data_AF-A0A4Y2KHY4-F1
#
_entry.id   AF-A0A4Y2KHY4-F1
#
_cell.length_a   1.000
_cell.length_b   1.000
_cell.length_c   1.000
_cell.angle_alpha   90.00
_cell.angle_beta   90.00
_cell.angle_gamma   90.00
#
_symmetry.space_group_name_H-M   'P 1'
#
loop_
_entity.id
_entity.type
_entity.pdbx_description
1 polymer ?
#
loop_
_entity_poly.entity_id
_entity_poly.type
_entity_poly.pdbx_seq_one_letter_code
_entity_poly.pdbx_strand_id
1 'polypeptide(L)'
;MKFVDKFPALTISVINSIKKTYMDFCDQKLLKKCPHGKTQNCNESFNNVVWSIVPKETFVELQTLRLGINIAIILFNSGSAGLRPVFQKLGVLTGPDLRDVLLEP
;
A
#
# COMPACT_ATOMS: atom_id res chain seq x y z
N MET A 1 -21.04 -8.48 -8.37
CA MET A 1 -20.05 -9.38 -7.76
C MET A 1 -20.64 -10.78 -7.76
N LYS A 2 -19.87 -11.83 -8.12
CA LYS A 2 -20.32 -13.23 -8.06
C LYS A 2 -19.42 -13.98 -7.08
N PHE A 3 -20.02 -14.62 -6.08
CA PHE A 3 -19.30 -15.44 -5.11
C PHE A 3 -19.00 -16.82 -5.72
N VAL A 4 -17.80 -17.36 -5.49
CA VAL A 4 -17.41 -18.68 -5.99
C VAL A 4 -17.86 -19.74 -5.00
N ASP A 5 -18.82 -20.56 -5.41
CA ASP A 5 -19.51 -21.50 -4.53
C ASP A 5 -18.76 -22.83 -4.30
N LYS A 6 -17.59 -22.99 -4.91
CA LYS A 6 -16.79 -24.22 -4.81
C LYS A 6 -15.34 -23.89 -4.53
N PHE A 7 -14.87 -24.33 -3.37
CA PHE A 7 -13.46 -24.24 -3.01
C PHE A 7 -13.02 -25.61 -2.48
N PRO A 8 -12.14 -26.34 -3.19
CA PRO A 8 -11.85 -27.75 -2.89
C PRO A 8 -11.20 -27.97 -1.52
N ALA A 9 -10.61 -26.94 -0.91
CA ALA A 9 -10.00 -27.00 0.41
C ALA A 9 -10.95 -26.65 1.57
N LEU A 10 -12.20 -26.25 1.32
CA LEU A 10 -13.15 -25.81 2.35
C LEU A 10 -14.42 -26.66 2.34
N THR A 11 -14.96 -26.94 3.54
CA THR A 11 -16.25 -27.64 3.67
C THR A 11 -17.40 -26.72 3.25
N ILE A 12 -18.48 -27.32 2.74
CA ILE A 12 -19.68 -26.60 2.28
C ILE A 12 -20.27 -25.73 3.39
N SER A 13 -20.24 -26.21 4.64
CA SER A 13 -20.71 -25.44 5.80
C SER A 13 -19.93 -24.14 5.99
N VAL A 14 -18.60 -24.18 5.88
CA VAL A 14 -17.74 -23.00 6.01
C VAL A 14 -17.96 -22.04 4.84
N ILE A 15 -18.08 -22.56 3.62
CA ILE A 15 -18.38 -21.76 2.42
C ILE A 15 -19.71 -21.03 2.59
N ASN A 16 -20.76 -21.70 3.10
CA ASN A 16 -22.07 -21.09 3.32
C ASN A 16 -22.03 -19.97 4.38
N SER A 17 -21.29 -20.18 5.47
CA SER A 17 -21.11 -19.15 6.51
C SER A 17 -20.40 -17.91 5.95
N ILE A 18 -19.30 -18.11 5.21
CA ILE A 18 -18.54 -17.01 4.60
C ILE A 18 -19.36 -16.30 3.52
N LYS A 19 -20.06 -17.07 2.67
CA LYS A 19 -20.87 -16.55 1.57
C LYS A 19 -21.90 -15.56 2.07
N LYS A 20 -22.61 -15.90 3.15
CA LYS A 20 -23.62 -15.01 3.74
C LYS A 20 -23.01 -13.66 4.12
N THR A 21 -21.97 -13.69 4.95
CA THR A 21 -21.26 -12.48 5.39
C THR A 21 -20.68 -11.69 4.22
N TYR A 22 -20.07 -12.36 3.25
CA TYR A 22 -19.52 -11.71 2.06
C TYR A 22 -20.60 -11.01 1.23
N MET A 23 -21.73 -11.68 1.00
CA MET A 23 -22.84 -11.11 0.23
C MET A 23 -23.49 -9.93 0.95
N ASP A 24 -23.59 -9.98 2.28
CA ASP A 24 -24.05 -8.85 3.10
C ASP A 24 -23.10 -7.64 2.94
N PHE A 25 -21.78 -7.85 2.94
CA PHE A 25 -20.80 -6.79 2.68
C PHE A 25 -20.81 -6.28 1.23
N CYS A 26 -21.34 -7.06 0.29
CA CYS A 26 -21.51 -6.65 -1.10
C CYS A 26 -22.79 -5.83 -1.34
N ASP A 27 -23.59 -5.56 -0.31
CA ASP A 27 -24.82 -4.78 -0.45
C ASP A 27 -24.52 -3.40 -1.05
N GLN A 28 -25.17 -3.09 -2.17
CA GLN A 28 -24.90 -1.85 -2.90
C GLN A 28 -25.25 -0.59 -2.09
N LYS A 29 -26.20 -0.65 -1.16
CA LYS A 29 -26.54 0.51 -0.31
C LYS A 29 -25.46 0.75 0.74
N LEU A 30 -24.85 -0.31 1.29
CA LEU A 30 -23.67 -0.22 2.15
C LEU A 30 -22.46 0.29 1.37
N LEU A 31 -22.19 -0.31 0.20
CA LEU A 31 -21.05 0.08 -0.65
C LEU A 31 -21.14 1.52 -1.15
N LYS A 32 -22.35 2.05 -1.41
CA LYS A 32 -22.54 3.47 -1.79
C LYS A 32 -22.23 4.46 -0.66
N LYS A 33 -22.17 4.00 0.59
CA LYS A 33 -21.71 4.82 1.74
C LYS A 33 -20.19 4.82 1.87
N CYS A 34 -19.50 3.76 1.41
CA CYS A 34 -18.04 3.68 1.42
C CYS A 34 -17.31 4.80 0.63
N PRO A 35 -17.75 5.29 -0.55
CA PRO A 35 -17.09 6.40 -1.24
C PRO A 35 -17.24 7.74 -0.51
N HIS A 36 -18.28 7.91 0.33
CA HIS A 36 -18.44 9.06 1.21
C HIS A 36 -17.74 8.89 2.55
N GLY A 37 -17.33 7.66 2.88
CA GLY A 37 -16.33 7.38 3.88
C GLY A 37 -15.03 8.01 3.42
N LYS A 38 -14.85 9.29 3.72
CA LYS A 38 -13.57 9.97 3.67
C LYS A 38 -12.64 9.25 4.63
N THR A 39 -12.01 8.21 4.09
CA THR A 39 -10.70 7.67 4.43
C THR A 39 -10.57 7.01 5.81
N GLN A 40 -9.92 5.85 5.82
CA GLN A 40 -8.97 5.56 6.89
C GLN A 40 -8.18 6.84 7.14
N ASN A 41 -8.33 7.43 8.32
CA ASN A 41 -7.75 8.71 8.73
C ASN A 41 -6.44 9.01 7.98
N CYS A 42 -6.46 9.93 7.00
CA CYS A 42 -5.29 10.21 6.16
C CYS A 42 -4.04 10.54 7.00
N ASN A 43 -4.24 11.15 8.17
CA ASN A 43 -3.14 11.46 9.09
C ASN A 43 -2.57 10.17 9.71
N GLU A 44 -3.41 9.20 10.05
CA GLU A 44 -2.96 7.90 10.57
C GLU A 44 -2.25 7.08 9.49
N SER A 45 -2.79 7.06 8.27
CA SER A 45 -2.14 6.40 7.14
C SER A 45 -0.77 7.03 6.82
N PHE A 46 -0.70 8.37 6.77
CA PHE A 46 0.55 9.08 6.55
C PHE A 46 1.55 8.84 7.70
N ASN A 47 1.12 8.96 8.95
CA ASN A 47 1.97 8.71 10.11
C ASN A 47 2.51 7.28 10.13
N ASN A 48 1.73 6.29 9.69
CA ASN A 48 2.19 4.92 9.54
C ASN A 48 3.35 4.82 8.51
N VAL A 49 3.25 5.52 7.37
CA VAL A 49 4.36 5.57 6.40
C VAL A 49 5.59 6.25 7.02
N VAL A 50 5.42 7.36 7.73
CA VAL A 50 6.52 8.04 8.43
C VAL A 50 7.21 7.09 9.42
N TRP A 51 6.45 6.39 10.27
CA TRP A 51 6.99 5.49 11.28
C TRP A 51 7.64 4.23 10.71
N SER A 52 7.22 3.80 9.51
CA SER A 52 7.90 2.70 8.80
C SER A 52 9.32 3.06 8.34
N ILE A 53 9.63 4.35 8.20
CA ILE A 53 10.94 4.87 7.75
C ILE A 53 11.74 5.39 8.93
N VAL A 54 11.10 6.16 9.81
CA VAL A 54 11.68 6.77 11.02
C VAL A 54 10.84 6.33 12.22
N PRO A 55 11.22 5.22 12.89
CA PRO A 55 10.47 4.70 14.03
C PRO A 55 10.33 5.73 15.16
N LYS A 56 9.13 5.84 15.73
CA LYS A 56 8.83 6.81 16.81
C LYS A 56 9.61 6.53 18.09
N GLU A 57 10.04 5.30 18.28
CA GLU A 57 10.78 4.81 19.46
C GLU A 57 12.28 5.09 19.36
N THR A 58 12.77 5.52 18.20
CA THR A 58 14.20 5.73 17.95
C THR A 58 14.49 7.22 17.77
N PHE A 59 15.39 7.74 18.61
CA PHE A 59 15.90 9.08 18.40
C PHE A 59 16.77 9.11 17.14
N VAL A 60 16.54 10.10 16.27
CA VAL A 60 17.35 10.34 15.08
C VAL A 60 17.74 11.81 15.00
N GLU A 61 18.86 12.09 14.36
CA GLU A 61 19.28 13.47 14.09
C GLU A 61 18.29 14.18 13.15
N LEU A 62 18.27 15.52 13.22
CA LEU A 62 17.36 16.35 12.43
C LEU A 62 17.49 16.11 10.91
N GLN A 63 18.70 15.82 10.41
CA GLN A 63 18.91 15.55 8.99
C GLN A 63 18.25 14.24 8.56
N THR A 64 18.41 13.19 9.36
CA THR A 64 17.76 11.89 9.14
C THR A 64 16.24 12.01 9.20
N LEU A 65 15.71 12.76 10.19
CA LEU A 65 14.28 13.01 10.29
C LEU A 65 13.73 13.73 9.03
N ARG A 66 14.41 14.79 8.58
CA ARG A 66 14.03 15.52 7.37
C ARG A 66 14.05 14.63 6.15
N LEU A 67 15.09 13.82 5.97
CA LEU A 67 15.18 12.89 4.86
C LEU A 67 14.02 11.87 4.90
N GLY A 68 13.79 11.26 6.06
CA GLY A 68 12.72 10.27 6.24
C GLY A 68 11.32 10.83 5.97
N ILE A 69 11.04 12.06 6.42
CA ILE A 69 9.77 12.76 6.11
C ILE A 69 9.62 13.00 4.61
N ASN A 70 10.67 13.45 3.92
CA ASN A 70 10.61 13.65 2.46
C ASN A 70 10.35 12.34 1.70
N ILE A 71 10.99 11.25 2.10
CA ILE A 71 10.74 9.91 1.54
C ILE A 71 9.28 9.49 1.81
N ALA A 72 8.78 9.71 3.04
CA ALA A 72 7.41 9.37 3.41
C ALA A 72 6.39 10.12 2.56
N ILE A 73 6.61 11.42 2.31
CA ILE A 73 5.75 12.25 1.44
C ILE A 73 5.70 11.68 0.02
N ILE A 74 6.85 11.30 -0.54
CA ILE A 74 6.92 10.73 -1.88
C ILE A 74 6.16 9.40 -1.93
N LEU A 75 6.41 8.51 -0.96
CA LEU A 75 5.78 7.19 -0.90
C LEU A 75 4.27 7.28 -0.67
N PHE A 76 3.81 8.20 0.17
CA PHE A 76 2.39 8.37 0.46
C PHE A 76 1.60 8.85 -0.77
N ASN A 77 2.16 9.80 -1.52
CA ASN A 77 1.46 10.40 -2.67
C ASN A 77 1.61 9.60 -3.97
N SER A 78 2.77 8.99 -4.18
CA SER A 78 3.15 8.42 -5.48
C SER A 78 3.70 6.99 -5.41
N GLY A 79 3.70 6.38 -4.22
CA GLY A 79 4.30 5.07 -3.99
C GLY A 79 5.78 5.02 -4.38
N SER A 80 6.30 3.80 -4.59
CA SER A 80 7.70 3.58 -4.96
C SER A 80 8.09 4.20 -6.30
N ALA A 81 7.13 4.43 -7.20
CA ALA A 81 7.38 5.08 -8.48
C ALA A 81 7.88 6.53 -8.30
N GLY A 82 7.43 7.23 -7.25
CA GLY A 82 7.89 8.58 -6.94
C GLY A 82 9.37 8.68 -6.53
N LEU A 83 9.97 7.59 -6.06
CA LEU A 83 11.40 7.57 -5.69
C LEU A 83 12.33 7.41 -6.90
N ARG A 84 11.83 6.94 -8.04
CA ARG A 84 12.61 6.73 -9.26
C ARG A 84 13.43 7.96 -9.69
N PRO A 85 12.85 9.16 -9.85
CA PRO A 85 13.63 10.36 -10.21
C PRO A 85 14.64 10.77 -9.13
N VAL A 86 14.41 10.45 -7.86
CA VAL A 86 15.36 10.71 -6.78
C VAL A 86 16.58 9.81 -6.94
N PHE A 87 16.37 8.51 -7.15
CA PHE A 87 17.44 7.55 -7.39
C PHE A 87 18.26 7.88 -8.65
N GLN A 88 17.61 8.25 -9.74
CA GLN A 88 18.29 8.70 -10.95
C GLN A 88 19.20 9.91 -10.70
N LYS A 89 18.72 10.92 -9.95
CA LYS A 89 19.55 12.08 -9.56
C LYS A 89 20.71 11.72 -8.64
N LEU A 90 20.57 10.68 -7.82
CA LEU A 90 21.63 10.16 -6.96
C LEU A 90 22.58 9.19 -7.69
N GLY A 91 22.37 8.91 -8.98
CA GLY A 91 23.16 7.95 -9.74
C GLY A 91 22.90 6.49 -9.35
N VAL A 92 21.78 6.21 -8.68
CA VAL A 92 21.37 4.85 -8.31
C VAL A 92 20.56 4.25 -9.44
N LEU A 93 21.04 3.15 -10.01
CA LEU A 93 20.33 2.42 -11.06
C LEU A 93 19.05 1.80 -10.49
N THR A 94 17.93 2.03 -11.17
CA THR A 94 16.64 1.41 -10.80
C THR A 94 16.41 0.15 -11.63
N GLY A 95 15.49 -0.73 -11.21
CA GLY A 95 15.27 -2.03 -11.87
C GLY A 95 15.13 -1.99 -13.40
N PRO A 96 14.39 -1.03 -14.00
CA PRO A 96 14.37 -0.83 -15.45
C PRO A 96 15.77 -0.54 -16.03
N ASP A 97 16.49 0.42 -15.44
CA ASP A 97 17.83 0.83 -15.89
C ASP A 97 18.86 -0.30 -15.72
N LEU A 98 18.72 -1.14 -14.68
CA LEU A 98 19.56 -2.32 -14.46
C LEU A 98 19.38 -3.38 -15.56
N ARG A 99 18.16 -3.55 -16.07
CA ARG A 99 17.92 -4.48 -17.19
C ARG A 99 18.61 -3.99 -18.45
N ASP A 100 18.54 -2.69 -18.70
CA ASP A 100 19.17 -2.07 -19.87
C ASP A 100 20.71 -2.05 -19.76
N VAL A 101 21.29 -2.19 -18.56
CA VAL A 101 22.76 -2.31 -18.37
C VAL A 101 23.24 -3.76 -18.37
N LEU A 102 22.42 -4.70 -17.87
CA LEU A 102 22.81 -6.11 -17.67
C LEU A 102 22.36 -7.03 -18.81
N LEU A 103 21.44 -6.60 -19.68
CA LEU A 103 20.89 -7.40 -20.77
C LEU A 103 21.22 -6.85 -22.17
N GLU A 104 22.19 -5.94 -22.27
CA GLU A 104 22.79 -5.62 -23.58
C GLU A 104 23.61 -6.84 -24.05
N PRO A 105 23.47 -7.27 -25.32
CA PRO A 105 24.24 -8.38 -25.90
C PRO A 105 25.75 -8.10 -26.03
#